data_AF-A0AAU5ZSD6-F1
#
_entry.id   AF-A0AAU5ZSD6-F1
#
_cell.length_a   1.000
_cell.length_b   1.000
_cell.length_c   1.000
_cell.angle_alpha   90.00
_cell.angle_beta   90.00
_cell.angle_gamma   90.00
#
_symmetry.space_group_name_H-M   'P 1'
#
loop_
_entity.id
_entity.type
_entity.pdbx_description
1 polymer ?
#
loop_
_entity_poly.entity_id
_entity_poly.type
_entity_poly.pdbx_seq_one_letter_code
_entity_poly.pdbx_strand_id
1 'polypeptide(L)'
;MPAQLPLPSSATVPAASLPSSAFTTPTCPADVTASAAAGRSALERRARLTAKLAKLAATGQLAPLARQIAGLGGCAHPIRLTGHRTRLDGATGEILDHFDSGRLPAGELLVRCGNRRATRCPACSTVYRYDTYQLIAAGLRGGKTVPTSVAAHPRVFVTLTAPGFGPVHNQPDTDRCHCGHTHPDDDPILGTPLDPERYDYAGAVLWNAHAPALWARFTTNLRREIANATGLTQRVLRDHATLSYAKVAEYQKRGQVHFHAVIRLDGPTGPGNIPPAWATVQLLDHAVRAAATRTRVRHEGQPQQPTGNTLGARQVCRSDRLVFRFGRQIDVRAIRSTGFTEGGPVTDRHVAGYIAKYATKGAETTTGTLDRRLRFLAELATHDITDHARRMIHTAWHLATKRRHTHLRLRQWAHMLGFRGHFSTRTRHYSTTLARLRAERTAWRTGQPDTQTPAPASAEQQAGQTDGSPVGDRAGHSADRAAGHRNIVGQRVGSDTTLVISHWQYAGTGLLPELEHLANLLTARRQTRPKQPTRTRPSKHSGDHAGHSVGHPIGHPTDPLTSAARAGAIA
;
A
#
# COMPACT_ATOMS: atom_id res chain seq x y z
N MET A 1 50.13 -24.16 -54.83
CA MET A 1 49.72 -22.86 -54.27
C MET A 1 48.26 -22.63 -54.60
N PRO A 2 47.39 -22.24 -53.65
CA PRO A 2 47.49 -22.26 -52.17
C PRO A 2 46.28 -23.02 -51.52
N ALA A 3 46.48 -23.92 -50.54
CA ALA A 3 46.76 -23.75 -49.08
C ALA A 3 45.45 -23.74 -48.24
N GLN A 4 44.90 -24.89 -47.81
CA GLN A 4 45.22 -25.78 -46.66
C GLN A 4 45.02 -25.11 -45.28
N LEU A 5 43.98 -25.44 -44.48
CA LEU A 5 43.63 -26.65 -43.68
C LEU A 5 43.83 -26.38 -42.15
N PRO A 6 43.22 -27.17 -41.23
CA PRO A 6 42.61 -26.70 -39.98
C PRO A 6 43.33 -27.11 -38.67
N LEU A 7 42.73 -26.68 -37.55
CA LEU A 7 42.99 -26.90 -36.10
C LEU A 7 43.72 -28.20 -35.68
N PRO A 8 44.44 -28.17 -34.53
CA PRO A 8 44.02 -29.00 -33.39
C PRO A 8 44.27 -28.39 -31.98
N SER A 9 43.79 -29.10 -30.95
CA SER A 9 43.79 -28.74 -29.52
C SER A 9 44.99 -29.28 -28.71
N SER A 10 45.14 -28.69 -27.50
CA SER A 10 45.60 -29.26 -26.21
C SER A 10 47.10 -29.40 -25.91
N ALA A 11 47.56 -28.74 -24.82
CA ALA A 11 48.42 -29.33 -23.78
C ALA A 11 48.59 -28.40 -22.56
N THR A 12 48.69 -29.03 -21.38
CA THR A 12 48.76 -28.53 -20.00
C THR A 12 50.22 -28.29 -19.55
N VAL A 13 50.41 -27.73 -18.32
CA VAL A 13 51.52 -27.92 -17.31
C VAL A 13 52.17 -26.57 -16.85
N PRO A 14 52.63 -26.36 -15.58
CA PRO A 14 51.89 -26.09 -14.35
C PRO A 14 52.47 -24.87 -13.55
N ALA A 15 52.22 -24.82 -12.25
CA ALA A 15 52.46 -23.74 -11.27
C ALA A 15 53.89 -23.20 -11.08
N ALA A 16 53.97 -21.91 -10.71
CA ALA A 16 54.98 -21.36 -9.81
C ALA A 16 54.34 -20.33 -8.86
N SER A 17 54.71 -20.44 -7.59
CA SER A 17 54.12 -19.76 -6.44
C SER A 17 54.92 -18.52 -6.02
N LEU A 18 54.21 -17.58 -5.36
CA LEU A 18 54.65 -16.53 -4.40
C LEU A 18 55.14 -15.17 -4.95
N PRO A 19 55.07 -14.06 -4.18
CA PRO A 19 54.33 -13.81 -2.94
C PRO A 19 53.44 -12.54 -2.95
N SER A 20 52.64 -12.44 -1.88
CA SER A 20 51.83 -11.30 -1.44
C SER A 20 52.66 -10.01 -1.29
N SER A 21 52.24 -8.92 -1.93
CA SER A 21 52.66 -7.56 -1.59
C SER A 21 51.42 -6.74 -1.24
N ALA A 22 51.35 -6.33 0.04
CA ALA A 22 50.39 -5.39 0.55
C ALA A 22 50.45 -4.07 -0.25
N PHE A 23 49.36 -3.74 -0.95
CA PHE A 23 49.17 -2.40 -1.47
C PHE A 23 48.57 -1.53 -0.37
N THR A 24 49.45 -0.81 0.32
CA THR A 24 49.09 0.39 1.07
C THR A 24 48.51 1.40 0.10
N THR A 25 47.22 1.69 0.21
CA THR A 25 46.58 2.80 -0.52
C THR A 25 47.21 4.12 -0.10
N PRO A 26 47.70 4.95 -1.03
CA PRO A 26 48.12 6.30 -0.70
C PRO A 26 46.87 7.16 -0.46
N THR A 27 46.70 7.61 0.79
CA THR A 27 45.70 8.62 1.16
C THR A 27 46.07 9.94 0.47
N CYS A 28 45.43 10.23 -0.67
CA CYS A 28 45.50 11.55 -1.30
C CYS A 28 44.57 12.54 -0.58
N PRO A 29 45.00 13.77 -0.27
CA PRO A 29 44.13 14.82 0.25
C PRO A 29 43.37 15.46 -0.91
N ALA A 30 42.37 14.77 -1.45
CA ALA A 30 41.49 15.30 -2.48
C ALA A 30 40.04 15.04 -2.10
N ASP A 31 39.47 15.92 -1.25
CA ASP A 31 38.00 16.01 -1.10
C ASP A 31 37.51 17.30 -0.40
N VAL A 32 38.40 18.04 0.28
CA VAL A 32 37.99 19.25 1.03
C VAL A 32 37.68 20.44 0.10
N THR A 33 38.43 20.62 -0.99
CA THR A 33 38.27 21.76 -1.92
C THR A 33 37.06 21.61 -2.84
N ALA A 34 36.78 20.40 -3.33
CA ALA A 34 35.59 20.08 -4.13
C ALA A 34 34.31 20.21 -3.30
N SER A 35 34.32 19.72 -2.05
CA SER A 35 33.23 19.89 -1.08
C SER A 35 32.99 21.38 -0.74
N ALA A 36 34.06 22.16 -0.52
CA ALA A 36 33.96 23.59 -0.26
C ALA A 36 33.45 24.39 -1.48
N ALA A 37 33.86 24.04 -2.71
CA ALA A 37 33.35 24.65 -3.93
C ALA A 37 31.87 24.30 -4.19
N ALA A 38 31.47 23.05 -3.97
CA ALA A 38 30.07 22.63 -4.02
C ALA A 38 29.21 23.32 -2.95
N GLY A 39 29.77 23.53 -1.74
CA GLY A 39 29.15 24.27 -0.64
C GLY A 39 28.93 25.75 -0.97
N ARG A 40 29.94 26.43 -1.54
CA ARG A 40 29.81 27.83 -2.00
C ARG A 40 28.73 27.97 -3.09
N SER A 41 28.73 27.07 -4.06
CA SER A 41 27.72 27.02 -5.12
C SER A 41 26.29 26.78 -4.59
N ALA A 42 26.14 25.95 -3.55
CA ALA A 42 24.84 25.71 -2.91
C ALA A 42 24.33 26.93 -2.13
N LEU A 43 25.21 27.63 -1.42
CA LEU A 43 24.86 28.86 -0.70
C LEU A 43 24.42 29.97 -1.65
N GLU A 44 25.14 30.18 -2.75
CA GLU A 44 24.78 31.15 -3.79
C GLU A 44 23.42 30.85 -4.42
N ARG A 45 23.15 29.58 -4.76
CA ARG A 45 21.82 29.15 -5.25
C ARG A 45 20.74 29.49 -4.23
N ARG A 46 20.97 29.19 -2.95
CA ARG A 46 20.00 29.48 -1.88
C ARG A 46 19.75 30.98 -1.69
N ALA A 47 20.80 31.80 -1.80
CA ALA A 47 20.67 33.26 -1.76
C ALA A 47 19.82 33.79 -2.92
N ARG A 48 20.06 33.31 -4.16
CA ARG A 48 19.26 33.69 -5.34
C ARG A 48 17.78 33.30 -5.19
N LEU A 49 17.49 32.10 -4.71
CA LEU A 49 16.11 31.65 -4.47
C LEU A 49 15.43 32.50 -3.37
N THR A 50 16.16 32.83 -2.31
CA THR A 50 15.65 33.69 -1.23
C THR A 50 15.34 35.10 -1.73
N ALA A 51 16.21 35.68 -2.57
CA ALA A 51 15.95 36.97 -3.20
C ALA A 51 14.71 36.95 -4.10
N LYS A 52 14.47 35.87 -4.86
CA LYS A 52 13.21 35.70 -5.62
C LYS A 52 11.99 35.69 -4.70
N LEU A 53 12.05 34.96 -3.58
CA LEU A 53 10.95 34.94 -2.60
C LEU A 53 10.71 36.31 -1.96
N ALA A 54 11.75 37.10 -1.72
CA ALA A 54 11.62 38.47 -1.22
C ALA A 54 10.88 39.38 -2.21
N LYS A 55 11.13 39.24 -3.52
CA LYS A 55 10.37 39.95 -4.56
C LYS A 55 8.90 39.54 -4.59
N LEU A 56 8.61 38.26 -4.42
CA LEU A 56 7.23 37.76 -4.29
C LEU A 56 6.54 38.27 -3.01
N ALA A 57 7.31 38.48 -1.94
CA ALA A 57 6.79 39.07 -0.71
C ALA A 57 6.42 40.55 -0.91
N ALA A 58 7.31 41.32 -1.55
CA ALA A 58 7.10 42.74 -1.84
C ALA A 58 5.87 42.98 -2.73
N THR A 59 5.50 42.01 -3.58
CA THR A 59 4.33 42.07 -4.46
C THR A 59 3.08 41.41 -3.86
N GLY A 60 3.12 40.99 -2.59
CA GLY A 60 2.00 40.33 -1.91
C GLY A 60 1.70 38.90 -2.36
N GLN A 61 2.47 38.35 -3.30
CA GLN A 61 2.26 37.02 -3.89
C GLN A 61 2.78 35.87 -3.03
N LEU A 62 3.65 36.14 -2.05
CA LEU A 62 4.24 35.10 -1.21
C LEU A 62 3.19 34.36 -0.35
N ALA A 63 2.24 35.07 0.25
CA ALA A 63 1.24 34.46 1.13
C ALA A 63 0.24 33.55 0.37
N PRO A 64 -0.36 33.98 -0.76
CA PRO A 64 -1.15 33.09 -1.62
C PRO A 64 -0.38 31.85 -2.07
N LEU A 65 0.88 32.02 -2.48
CA LEU A 65 1.74 30.91 -2.91
C LEU A 65 2.04 29.93 -1.76
N ALA A 66 2.34 30.45 -0.58
CA ALA A 66 2.56 29.64 0.61
C ALA A 66 1.30 28.83 1.00
N ARG A 67 0.10 29.41 0.88
CA ARG A 67 -1.17 28.69 1.10
C ARG A 67 -1.36 27.56 0.09
N GLN A 68 -1.11 27.83 -1.20
CA GLN A 68 -1.21 26.81 -2.26
C GLN A 68 -0.26 25.63 -1.99
N ILE A 69 1.00 25.91 -1.65
CA ILE A 69 2.00 24.89 -1.31
C ILE A 69 1.62 24.15 -0.01
N ALA A 70 1.13 24.88 1.00
CA ALA A 70 0.71 24.26 2.26
C ALA A 70 -0.43 23.24 2.06
N GLY A 71 -1.32 23.48 1.09
CA GLY A 71 -2.38 22.53 0.67
C GLY A 71 -1.87 21.17 0.21
N LEU A 72 -0.62 21.08 -0.28
CA LEU A 72 0.02 19.82 -0.64
C LEU A 72 0.34 18.95 0.58
N GLY A 73 0.33 19.52 1.78
CA GLY A 73 0.53 18.82 3.05
C GLY A 73 1.82 18.01 3.08
N GLY A 74 2.92 18.58 2.58
CA GLY A 74 4.26 17.98 2.57
C GLY A 74 4.51 16.95 1.47
N CYS A 75 3.72 16.94 0.39
CA CYS A 75 3.98 16.07 -0.75
C CYS A 75 5.39 16.34 -1.33
N ALA A 76 6.23 15.30 -1.37
CA ALA A 76 7.61 15.38 -1.87
C ALA A 76 7.70 15.63 -3.39
N HIS A 77 6.76 15.10 -4.16
CA HIS A 77 6.81 15.15 -5.64
C HIS A 77 5.44 15.51 -6.23
N PRO A 78 4.88 16.70 -5.93
CA PRO A 78 3.56 17.08 -6.44
C PRO A 78 3.52 17.05 -7.96
N ILE A 79 2.35 16.73 -8.52
CA ILE A 79 2.08 16.81 -9.96
C ILE A 79 1.64 18.23 -10.28
N ARG A 80 2.21 18.81 -11.33
CA ARG A 80 1.86 20.12 -11.83
C ARG A 80 1.00 19.96 -13.08
N LEU A 81 -0.14 20.64 -13.10
CA LEU A 81 -1.10 20.60 -14.19
C LEU A 81 -1.40 22.02 -14.68
N THR A 82 -1.47 22.19 -15.99
CA THR A 82 -1.96 23.40 -16.64
C THR A 82 -3.30 23.12 -17.30
N GLY A 83 -4.22 24.08 -17.28
CA GLY A 83 -5.53 23.96 -17.92
C GLY A 83 -6.65 24.54 -17.08
N HIS A 84 -7.87 24.07 -17.34
CA HIS A 84 -9.08 24.69 -16.81
C HIS A 84 -10.21 23.66 -16.55
N ARG A 85 -11.19 24.09 -15.76
CA ARG A 85 -12.43 23.37 -15.48
C ARG A 85 -13.60 24.35 -15.52
N THR A 86 -14.62 24.02 -16.30
CA THR A 86 -15.91 24.72 -16.32
C THR A 86 -16.99 23.81 -15.74
N ARG A 87 -17.74 24.31 -14.78
CA ARG A 87 -18.97 23.68 -14.26
C ARG A 87 -20.15 24.37 -14.91
N LEU A 88 -21.04 23.57 -15.48
CA LEU A 88 -22.25 24.01 -16.16
C LEU A 88 -23.46 23.43 -15.44
N ASP A 89 -24.56 24.16 -15.41
CA ASP A 89 -25.86 23.57 -15.14
C ASP A 89 -26.23 22.66 -16.32
N GLY A 90 -26.56 21.40 -16.04
CA GLY A 90 -26.75 20.39 -17.08
C GLY A 90 -28.08 20.51 -17.81
N ALA A 91 -29.05 21.23 -17.26
CA ALA A 91 -30.35 21.44 -17.89
C ALA A 91 -30.36 22.68 -18.80
N THR A 92 -29.71 23.76 -18.36
CA THR A 92 -29.71 25.06 -19.04
C THR A 92 -28.44 25.31 -19.85
N GLY A 93 -27.34 24.64 -19.52
CA GLY A 93 -26.02 24.93 -20.07
C GLY A 93 -25.34 26.17 -19.47
N GLU A 94 -25.93 26.81 -18.46
CA GLU A 94 -25.37 28.00 -17.81
C GLU A 94 -24.03 27.68 -17.14
N ILE A 95 -23.05 28.58 -17.26
CA ILE A 95 -21.76 28.44 -16.56
C ILE A 95 -21.92 28.82 -15.08
N LEU A 96 -21.86 27.81 -14.22
CA LEU A 96 -21.89 27.99 -12.76
C LEU A 96 -20.54 28.46 -12.20
N ASP A 97 -19.44 27.97 -12.76
CA ASP A 97 -18.08 28.28 -12.30
C ASP A 97 -17.05 27.96 -13.37
N HIS A 98 -16.04 28.82 -13.53
CA HIS A 98 -14.89 28.56 -14.39
C HIS A 98 -13.58 28.75 -13.61
N PHE A 99 -12.75 27.72 -13.65
CA PHE A 99 -11.45 27.66 -12.98
C PHE A 99 -10.34 27.53 -14.01
N ASP A 100 -9.31 28.38 -13.91
CA ASP A 100 -8.11 28.34 -14.76
C ASP A 100 -6.85 28.27 -13.88
N SER A 101 -5.96 27.32 -14.14
CA SER A 101 -4.72 27.15 -13.36
C SER A 101 -3.75 28.31 -13.50
N GLY A 102 -3.74 29.01 -14.63
CA GLY A 102 -2.86 30.16 -14.87
C GLY A 102 -3.14 31.33 -13.92
N ARG A 103 -4.34 31.37 -13.33
CA ARG A 103 -4.74 32.35 -12.31
C ARG A 103 -4.30 31.97 -10.89
N LEU A 104 -3.72 30.78 -10.70
CA LEU A 104 -3.20 30.37 -9.40
C LEU A 104 -1.86 31.05 -9.11
N PRO A 105 -1.50 31.25 -7.83
CA PRO A 105 -0.23 31.87 -7.44
C PRO A 105 1.02 31.20 -8.05
N ALA A 106 0.99 29.87 -8.23
CA ALA A 106 2.08 29.13 -8.85
C ALA A 106 1.99 29.10 -10.40
N GLY A 107 0.96 29.68 -11.01
CA GLY A 107 0.65 29.57 -12.45
C GLY A 107 0.19 28.18 -12.91
N GLU A 108 0.16 27.22 -11.99
CA GLU A 108 -0.15 25.81 -12.24
C GLU A 108 -0.99 25.25 -11.09
N LEU A 109 -1.84 24.27 -11.41
CA LEU A 109 -2.55 23.49 -10.42
C LEU A 109 -1.59 22.45 -9.82
N LEU A 110 -1.30 22.60 -8.53
CA LEU A 110 -0.44 21.67 -7.78
C LEU A 110 -1.28 20.59 -7.12
N VAL A 111 -1.07 19.34 -7.52
CA VAL A 111 -1.78 18.17 -7.01
C VAL A 111 -0.82 17.25 -6.25
N ARG A 112 -1.26 16.68 -5.14
CA ARG A 112 -0.47 15.67 -4.40
C ARG A 112 -0.23 14.44 -5.29
N CYS A 113 0.96 13.86 -5.21
CA CYS A 113 1.35 12.72 -6.06
C CYS A 113 0.56 11.43 -5.83
N GLY A 114 -0.09 11.30 -4.67
CA GLY A 114 -0.85 10.09 -4.31
C GLY A 114 -0.02 8.81 -4.20
N ASN A 115 1.32 8.90 -4.22
CA ASN A 115 2.19 7.73 -4.19
C ASN A 115 2.10 7.05 -2.83
N ARG A 116 1.78 5.75 -2.83
CA ARG A 116 1.60 4.96 -1.60
C ARG A 116 2.93 4.61 -0.90
N ARG A 117 4.07 4.70 -1.59
CA ARG A 117 5.36 4.22 -1.09
C ARG A 117 6.02 5.26 -0.20
N ALA A 118 6.37 4.86 1.02
CA ALA A 118 6.98 5.76 2.00
C ALA A 118 8.34 6.31 1.53
N THR A 119 9.13 5.47 0.86
CA THR A 119 10.41 5.82 0.22
C THR A 119 10.29 6.92 -0.84
N ARG A 120 9.14 7.02 -1.50
CA ARG A 120 8.87 8.01 -2.57
C ARG A 120 8.24 9.28 -2.04
N CYS A 121 7.27 9.14 -1.14
CA CYS A 121 6.58 10.30 -0.60
C CYS A 121 6.01 9.97 0.78
N PRO A 122 6.74 10.27 1.87
CA PRO A 122 6.30 9.99 3.23
C PRO A 122 4.93 10.61 3.57
N ALA A 123 4.67 11.82 3.07
CA ALA A 123 3.41 12.52 3.33
C ALA A 123 2.20 11.85 2.63
N CYS A 124 2.32 11.50 1.36
CA CYS A 124 1.23 10.85 0.61
C CYS A 124 1.04 9.40 1.06
N SER A 125 2.12 8.67 1.34
CA SER A 125 2.05 7.31 1.87
C SER A 125 1.37 7.28 3.24
N THR A 126 1.62 8.27 4.10
CA THR A 126 0.99 8.36 5.43
C THR A 126 -0.53 8.53 5.32
N VAL A 127 -1.01 9.39 4.42
CA VAL A 127 -2.44 9.53 4.15
C VAL A 127 -3.02 8.22 3.62
N TYR A 128 -2.35 7.59 2.66
CA TYR A 128 -2.77 6.30 2.10
C TYR A 128 -2.82 5.19 3.18
N ARG A 129 -1.85 5.17 4.10
CA ARG A 129 -1.81 4.26 5.25
C ARG A 129 -3.03 4.43 6.13
N TYR A 130 -3.36 5.67 6.50
CA TYR A 130 -4.54 5.94 7.32
C TYR A 130 -5.84 5.59 6.61
N ASP A 131 -5.94 5.83 5.30
CA ASP A 131 -7.13 5.42 4.54
C ASP A 131 -7.27 3.91 4.47
N THR A 132 -6.15 3.21 4.29
CA THR A 132 -6.14 1.75 4.33
C THR A 132 -6.54 1.25 5.71
N TYR A 133 -6.03 1.87 6.78
CA TYR A 133 -6.42 1.56 8.15
C TYR A 133 -7.93 1.71 8.35
N GLN A 134 -8.52 2.84 7.94
CA GLN A 134 -9.96 3.07 8.09
C GLN A 134 -10.79 2.11 7.25
N LEU A 135 -10.33 1.77 6.05
CA LEU A 135 -10.98 0.80 5.18
C LEU A 135 -10.99 -0.60 5.81
N ILE A 136 -9.86 -1.07 6.37
CA ILE A 136 -9.78 -2.36 7.05
C ILE A 136 -10.58 -2.35 8.35
N ALA A 137 -10.41 -1.31 9.17
CA ALA A 137 -11.12 -1.16 10.44
C ALA A 137 -12.65 -1.16 10.23
N ALA A 138 -13.16 -0.38 9.27
CA ALA A 138 -14.60 -0.35 8.97
C ALA A 138 -15.15 -1.73 8.56
N GLY A 139 -14.35 -2.55 7.86
CA GLY A 139 -14.74 -3.94 7.57
C GLY A 139 -14.72 -4.85 8.80
N LEU A 140 -13.95 -4.54 9.84
CA LEU A 140 -13.83 -5.42 11.00
C LEU A 140 -14.81 -5.07 12.13
N ARG A 141 -15.02 -3.77 12.38
CA ARG A 141 -15.82 -3.29 13.52
C ARG A 141 -17.03 -2.42 13.12
N GLY A 142 -17.25 -2.22 11.82
CA GLY A 142 -18.26 -1.28 11.31
C GLY A 142 -17.81 0.19 11.32
N GLY A 143 -18.73 1.06 10.91
CA GLY A 143 -18.51 2.49 10.66
C GLY A 143 -18.25 2.81 9.18
N LYS A 144 -18.21 4.10 8.83
CA LYS A 144 -17.91 4.57 7.46
C LYS A 144 -18.73 3.85 6.37
N THR A 145 -20.05 3.70 6.60
CA THR A 145 -21.05 2.94 5.80
C THR A 145 -21.16 1.44 6.03
N VAL A 146 -20.37 0.86 6.94
CA VAL A 146 -20.49 -0.55 7.29
C VAL A 146 -21.26 -0.68 8.61
N PRO A 147 -22.28 -1.55 8.73
CA PRO A 147 -22.98 -1.78 9.99
C PRO A 147 -22.05 -2.29 11.10
N THR A 148 -22.32 -1.91 12.34
CA THR A 148 -21.54 -2.37 13.52
C THR A 148 -21.71 -3.86 13.80
N SER A 149 -22.82 -4.46 13.36
CA SER A 149 -23.08 -5.91 13.43
C SER A 149 -22.02 -6.76 12.73
N VAL A 150 -21.28 -6.20 11.77
CA VAL A 150 -20.17 -6.89 11.09
C VAL A 150 -19.09 -7.40 12.08
N ALA A 151 -18.99 -6.78 13.26
CA ALA A 151 -18.08 -7.20 14.32
C ALA A 151 -18.40 -8.60 14.87
N ALA A 152 -19.61 -9.13 14.64
CA ALA A 152 -19.98 -10.50 15.02
C ALA A 152 -19.72 -11.53 13.90
N HIS A 153 -19.39 -11.09 12.67
CA HIS A 153 -19.28 -12.01 11.54
C HIS A 153 -17.99 -12.87 11.62
N PRO A 154 -18.04 -14.16 11.25
CA PRO A 154 -16.90 -15.06 11.26
C PRO A 154 -15.77 -14.55 10.38
N ARG A 155 -14.56 -14.45 10.94
CA ARG A 155 -13.41 -13.87 10.26
C ARG A 155 -12.08 -14.43 10.73
N VAL A 156 -11.15 -14.50 9.78
CA VAL A 156 -9.78 -14.97 10.01
C VAL A 156 -8.78 -14.03 9.36
N PHE A 157 -7.61 -13.93 9.98
CA PHE A 157 -6.39 -13.39 9.40
C PHE A 157 -5.59 -14.55 8.81
N VAL A 158 -5.25 -14.45 7.53
CA VAL A 158 -4.56 -15.51 6.77
C VAL A 158 -3.24 -14.98 6.24
N THR A 159 -2.18 -15.76 6.41
CA THR A 159 -0.90 -15.55 5.76
C THR A 159 -0.58 -16.71 4.82
N LEU A 160 -0.45 -16.42 3.52
CA LEU A 160 -0.06 -17.38 2.48
C LEU A 160 1.33 -17.04 1.94
N THR A 161 2.28 -17.96 2.10
CA THR A 161 3.69 -17.74 1.74
C THR A 161 4.09 -18.42 0.43
N ALA A 162 5.20 -17.98 -0.15
CA ALA A 162 5.86 -18.68 -1.24
C ALA A 162 6.57 -19.95 -0.75
N PRO A 163 6.77 -20.97 -1.60
CA PRO A 163 7.68 -22.07 -1.29
C PRO A 163 9.14 -21.57 -1.19
N GLY A 164 10.04 -22.44 -0.75
CA GLY A 164 11.48 -22.19 -0.79
C GLY A 164 12.05 -22.39 -2.21
N PHE A 165 13.05 -21.58 -2.56
CA PHE A 165 13.80 -21.66 -3.84
C PHE A 165 15.28 -22.00 -3.63
N GLY A 166 15.64 -22.39 -2.41
CA GLY A 166 17.00 -22.62 -1.94
C GLY A 166 17.15 -22.15 -0.49
N PRO A 167 18.15 -22.64 0.25
CA PRO A 167 18.49 -22.13 1.58
C PRO A 167 18.87 -20.64 1.52
N VAL A 168 18.40 -19.87 2.50
CA VAL A 168 18.68 -18.44 2.65
C VAL A 168 19.13 -18.16 4.07
N HIS A 169 19.89 -17.08 4.26
CA HIS A 169 20.15 -16.54 5.58
C HIS A 169 18.85 -16.16 6.27
N ASN A 170 18.64 -16.64 7.50
CA ASN A 170 17.44 -16.39 8.30
C ASN A 170 17.78 -16.30 9.79
N GLN A 171 16.77 -16.00 10.60
CA GLN A 171 16.83 -16.01 12.06
C GLN A 171 15.91 -17.15 12.54
N PRO A 172 16.44 -18.37 12.70
CA PRO A 172 15.67 -19.46 13.28
C PRO A 172 15.54 -19.29 14.80
N ASP A 173 14.53 -19.94 15.39
CA ASP A 173 14.30 -19.93 16.85
C ASP A 173 15.46 -20.54 17.66
N THR A 174 16.39 -21.24 16.98
CA THR A 174 17.61 -21.81 17.56
C THR A 174 18.77 -20.80 17.64
N ASP A 175 18.51 -19.52 17.42
CA ASP A 175 19.44 -18.37 17.43
C ASP A 175 20.64 -18.41 16.47
N ARG A 176 20.87 -19.53 15.75
CA ARG A 176 21.96 -19.66 14.77
C ARG A 176 21.42 -19.97 13.39
N CYS A 177 21.75 -19.11 12.44
CA CYS A 177 21.54 -19.34 11.01
C CYS A 177 22.32 -20.56 10.54
N HIS A 178 21.90 -21.17 9.44
CA HIS A 178 22.61 -22.30 8.83
C HIS A 178 24.03 -21.95 8.34
N CYS A 179 24.35 -20.66 8.19
CA CYS A 179 25.74 -20.22 7.95
C CYS A 179 26.64 -20.30 9.20
N GLY A 180 26.08 -20.61 10.37
CA GLY A 180 26.78 -20.69 11.64
C GLY A 180 26.76 -19.40 12.48
N HIS A 181 26.28 -18.28 11.95
CA HIS A 181 26.23 -17.00 12.66
C HIS A 181 24.83 -16.66 13.18
N THR A 182 24.78 -15.81 14.21
CA THR A 182 23.55 -15.13 14.65
C THR A 182 23.44 -13.81 13.91
N HIS A 183 22.28 -13.54 13.35
CA HIS A 183 22.01 -12.31 12.59
C HIS A 183 21.07 -11.41 13.39
N PRO A 184 21.39 -10.11 13.60
CA PRO A 184 20.42 -9.15 14.11
C PRO A 184 19.31 -8.85 13.09
N ASP A 185 18.20 -8.29 13.54
CA ASP A 185 16.99 -8.03 12.72
C ASP A 185 17.25 -7.18 11.47
N ASP A 186 18.25 -6.31 11.51
CA ASP A 186 18.59 -5.41 10.41
C ASP A 186 19.80 -5.88 9.58
N ASP A 187 20.27 -7.11 9.80
CA ASP A 187 21.39 -7.66 9.02
C ASP A 187 21.04 -7.71 7.51
N PRO A 188 21.83 -7.04 6.64
CA PRO A 188 21.56 -6.96 5.20
C PRO A 188 21.68 -8.30 4.48
N ILE A 189 22.34 -9.30 5.07
CA ILE A 189 22.46 -10.64 4.46
C ILE A 189 21.16 -11.44 4.61
N LEU A 190 20.27 -11.08 5.53
CA LEU A 190 19.04 -11.82 5.78
C LEU A 190 18.16 -11.90 4.53
N GLY A 191 17.71 -13.11 4.22
CA GLY A 191 16.94 -13.43 3.03
C GLY A 191 17.78 -13.69 1.78
N THR A 192 19.08 -13.37 1.79
CA THR A 192 19.96 -13.71 0.66
C THR A 192 20.30 -15.21 0.67
N PRO A 193 20.58 -15.85 -0.48
CA PRO A 193 20.89 -17.28 -0.54
C PRO A 193 22.22 -17.62 0.13
N LEU A 194 22.26 -18.75 0.84
CA LEU A 194 23.52 -19.29 1.40
C LEU A 194 24.50 -19.69 0.29
N ASP A 195 23.96 -20.24 -0.80
CA ASP A 195 24.70 -20.51 -2.04
C ASP A 195 23.97 -19.81 -3.20
N PRO A 196 24.46 -18.64 -3.63
CA PRO A 196 23.87 -17.90 -4.75
C PRO A 196 23.92 -18.63 -6.10
N GLU A 197 24.80 -19.61 -6.30
CA GLU A 197 24.88 -20.34 -7.57
C GLU A 197 23.86 -21.48 -7.63
N ARG A 198 23.52 -22.07 -6.48
CA ARG A 198 22.49 -23.14 -6.39
C ARG A 198 21.06 -22.62 -6.21
N TYR A 199 20.87 -21.35 -5.90
CA TYR A 199 19.54 -20.78 -5.68
C TYR A 199 18.71 -20.72 -6.97
N ASP A 200 17.44 -21.14 -6.89
CA ASP A 200 16.52 -21.13 -8.02
C ASP A 200 15.90 -19.75 -8.29
N TYR A 201 16.71 -18.84 -8.81
CA TYR A 201 16.26 -17.49 -9.21
C TYR A 201 15.14 -17.52 -10.24
N ALA A 202 15.18 -18.47 -11.19
CA ALA A 202 14.16 -18.55 -12.24
C ALA A 202 12.81 -18.95 -11.66
N GLY A 203 12.78 -19.97 -10.78
CA GLY A 203 11.59 -20.36 -10.04
C GLY A 203 11.06 -19.22 -9.18
N ALA A 204 11.93 -18.51 -8.46
CA ALA A 204 11.57 -17.40 -7.59
C ALA A 204 10.89 -16.24 -8.34
N VAL A 205 11.49 -15.80 -9.46
CA VAL A 205 10.94 -14.72 -10.30
C VAL A 205 9.62 -15.14 -10.96
N LEU A 206 9.54 -16.37 -11.49
CA LEU A 206 8.31 -16.85 -12.11
C LEU A 206 7.19 -17.03 -11.08
N TRP A 207 7.51 -17.49 -9.86
CA TRP A 207 6.53 -17.57 -8.79
C TRP A 207 5.95 -16.20 -8.45
N ASN A 208 6.79 -15.16 -8.32
CA ASN A 208 6.32 -13.78 -8.12
C ASN A 208 5.40 -13.31 -9.27
N ALA A 209 5.75 -13.64 -10.52
CA ALA A 209 4.94 -13.30 -11.69
C ALA A 209 3.56 -13.99 -11.70
N HIS A 210 3.49 -15.20 -11.14
CA HIS A 210 2.26 -16.01 -11.03
C HIS A 210 1.51 -15.83 -9.70
N ALA A 211 2.08 -15.17 -8.70
CA ALA A 211 1.45 -14.91 -7.41
C ALA A 211 0.04 -14.26 -7.52
N PRO A 212 -0.23 -13.31 -8.44
CA PRO A 212 -1.57 -12.78 -8.64
C PRO A 212 -2.57 -13.83 -9.14
N ALA A 213 -2.14 -14.74 -10.03
CA ALA A 213 -2.96 -15.83 -10.53
C ALA A 213 -3.21 -16.89 -9.44
N LEU A 214 -2.20 -17.17 -8.60
CA LEU A 214 -2.36 -18.02 -7.41
C LEU A 214 -3.40 -17.45 -6.46
N TRP A 215 -3.37 -16.14 -6.17
CA TRP A 215 -4.40 -15.50 -5.35
C TRP A 215 -5.79 -15.62 -5.96
N ALA A 216 -5.94 -15.35 -7.27
CA ALA A 216 -7.22 -15.48 -7.96
C ALA A 216 -7.78 -16.91 -7.87
N ARG A 217 -6.93 -17.91 -8.13
CA ARG A 217 -7.30 -19.33 -8.03
C ARG A 217 -7.61 -19.75 -6.59
N PHE A 218 -6.85 -19.25 -5.62
CA PHE A 218 -7.12 -19.46 -4.19
C PHE A 218 -8.52 -18.99 -3.81
N THR A 219 -8.92 -17.77 -4.16
CA THR A 219 -10.26 -17.27 -3.79
C THR A 219 -11.37 -18.04 -4.52
N THR A 220 -11.09 -18.62 -5.69
CA THR A 220 -12.04 -19.51 -6.39
C THR A 220 -12.17 -20.84 -5.66
N ASN A 221 -11.04 -21.45 -5.27
CA ASN A 221 -11.02 -22.68 -4.51
C ASN A 221 -11.65 -22.49 -3.12
N LEU A 222 -11.41 -21.37 -2.45
CA LEU A 222 -12.00 -21.08 -1.14
C LEU A 222 -13.53 -21.10 -1.19
N ARG A 223 -14.13 -20.48 -2.21
CA ARG A 223 -15.60 -20.56 -2.42
C ARG A 223 -16.07 -21.98 -2.70
N ARG A 224 -15.26 -22.81 -3.37
CA ARG A 224 -15.56 -24.23 -3.62
C ARG A 224 -15.52 -25.04 -2.34
N GLU A 225 -14.49 -24.87 -1.52
CA GLU A 225 -14.34 -25.60 -0.25
C GLU A 225 -15.46 -25.22 0.73
N ILE A 226 -15.85 -23.94 0.80
CA ILE A 226 -16.99 -23.50 1.63
C ILE A 226 -18.31 -24.12 1.13
N ALA A 227 -18.55 -24.10 -0.18
CA ALA A 227 -19.76 -24.70 -0.75
C ALA A 227 -19.81 -26.22 -0.47
N ASN A 228 -18.70 -26.92 -0.68
CA ASN A 228 -18.59 -28.36 -0.41
C ASN A 228 -18.83 -28.68 1.07
N ALA A 229 -18.20 -27.94 1.99
CA ALA A 229 -18.37 -28.13 3.44
C ALA A 229 -19.80 -27.89 3.94
N THR A 230 -20.65 -27.25 3.13
CA THR A 230 -22.05 -26.94 3.47
C THR A 230 -23.05 -27.76 2.64
N GLY A 231 -22.58 -28.69 1.80
CA GLY A 231 -23.43 -29.44 0.87
C GLY A 231 -24.07 -28.59 -0.23
N LEU A 232 -23.55 -27.37 -0.47
CA LEU A 232 -24.07 -26.43 -1.46
C LEU A 232 -23.23 -26.44 -2.74
N THR A 233 -23.84 -26.00 -3.85
CA THR A 233 -23.08 -25.61 -5.03
C THR A 233 -22.56 -24.18 -4.87
N GLN A 234 -21.50 -23.81 -5.60
CA GLN A 234 -21.01 -22.41 -5.62
C GLN A 234 -22.05 -21.40 -6.12
N ARG A 235 -23.02 -21.84 -6.94
CA ARG A 235 -24.09 -20.98 -7.44
C ARG A 235 -25.04 -20.66 -6.29
N VAL A 236 -25.53 -21.70 -5.62
CA VAL A 236 -26.44 -21.60 -4.48
C VAL A 236 -25.79 -20.89 -3.28
N LEU A 237 -24.50 -21.11 -3.02
CA LEU A 237 -23.77 -20.45 -1.92
C LEU A 237 -23.95 -18.92 -1.93
N ARG A 238 -24.04 -18.29 -3.11
CA ARG A 238 -24.18 -16.83 -3.23
C ARG A 238 -25.50 -16.29 -2.68
N ASP A 239 -26.53 -17.13 -2.69
CA ASP A 239 -27.86 -16.80 -2.17
C ASP A 239 -27.93 -16.95 -0.64
N HIS A 240 -26.89 -17.54 -0.02
CA HIS A 240 -26.80 -17.74 1.44
C HIS A 240 -25.67 -16.94 2.09
N ALA A 241 -24.53 -16.76 1.44
CA ALA A 241 -23.36 -16.13 2.04
C ALA A 241 -22.46 -15.41 1.02
N THR A 242 -21.86 -14.30 1.46
CA THR A 242 -20.84 -13.58 0.70
C THR A 242 -19.46 -13.75 1.33
N LEU A 243 -18.50 -14.19 0.52
CA LEU A 243 -17.08 -14.21 0.89
C LEU A 243 -16.47 -12.81 0.70
N SER A 244 -16.26 -12.11 1.81
CA SER A 244 -15.64 -10.79 1.86
C SER A 244 -14.18 -10.89 2.27
N TYR A 245 -13.29 -10.23 1.54
CA TYR A 245 -11.89 -10.12 1.95
C TYR A 245 -11.25 -8.78 1.62
N ALA A 246 -10.18 -8.47 2.34
CA ALA A 246 -9.16 -7.50 1.96
C ALA A 246 -7.77 -8.14 2.13
N LYS A 247 -6.90 -7.94 1.14
CA LYS A 247 -5.55 -8.51 1.14
C LYS A 247 -4.47 -7.47 0.87
N VAL A 248 -3.27 -7.76 1.35
CA VAL A 248 -2.03 -7.08 0.98
C VAL A 248 -1.02 -8.13 0.51
N ALA A 249 -0.21 -7.77 -0.49
CA ALA A 249 0.99 -8.50 -0.85
C ALA A 249 2.19 -7.78 -0.22
N GLU A 250 3.06 -8.52 0.44
CA GLU A 250 4.28 -8.00 1.06
C GLU A 250 5.48 -8.82 0.59
N TYR A 251 6.64 -8.20 0.42
CA TYR A 251 7.88 -8.92 0.17
C TYR A 251 8.46 -9.49 1.45
N GLN A 252 8.89 -10.74 1.40
CA GLN A 252 9.83 -11.29 2.38
C GLN A 252 11.24 -10.83 2.00
N LYS A 253 12.18 -10.79 2.96
CA LYS A 253 13.57 -10.38 2.71
C LYS A 253 14.22 -11.15 1.54
N ARG A 254 13.84 -12.42 1.36
CA ARG A 254 14.25 -13.28 0.23
C ARG A 254 13.65 -12.96 -1.14
N GLY A 255 12.95 -11.84 -1.30
CA GLY A 255 12.48 -11.36 -2.59
C GLY A 255 11.13 -11.92 -3.07
N GLN A 256 10.53 -12.90 -2.39
CA GLN A 256 9.21 -13.41 -2.76
C GLN A 256 8.09 -12.65 -2.04
N VAL A 257 6.97 -12.45 -2.74
CA VAL A 257 5.77 -11.91 -2.11
C VAL A 257 5.08 -12.96 -1.23
N HIS A 258 4.39 -12.54 -0.20
CA HIS A 258 3.42 -13.33 0.56
C HIS A 258 2.15 -12.49 0.74
N PHE A 259 1.02 -13.17 0.93
CA PHE A 259 -0.25 -12.49 1.08
C PHE A 259 -0.70 -12.52 2.54
N HIS A 260 -1.03 -11.35 3.07
CA HIS A 260 -1.86 -11.24 4.27
C HIS A 260 -3.27 -10.89 3.86
N ALA A 261 -4.26 -11.57 4.43
CA ALA A 261 -5.65 -11.31 4.12
C ALA A 261 -6.53 -11.38 5.36
N VAL A 262 -7.47 -10.45 5.46
CA VAL A 262 -8.65 -10.60 6.31
C VAL A 262 -9.72 -11.22 5.45
N ILE A 263 -10.22 -12.39 5.85
CA ILE A 263 -11.30 -13.10 5.18
C ILE A 263 -12.46 -13.23 6.15
N ARG A 264 -13.67 -12.87 5.69
CA ARG A 264 -14.90 -12.81 6.46
C ARG A 264 -16.05 -13.45 5.68
N LEU A 265 -16.93 -14.15 6.38
CA LEU A 265 -18.22 -14.59 5.82
C LEU A 265 -19.30 -13.61 6.25
N ASP A 266 -20.04 -13.12 5.28
CA ASP A 266 -21.21 -12.28 5.46
C ASP A 266 -22.47 -13.03 5.01
N GLY A 267 -23.65 -12.49 5.32
CA GLY A 267 -24.90 -12.91 4.69
C GLY A 267 -24.93 -12.62 3.18
N PRO A 268 -26.03 -12.95 2.50
CA PRO A 268 -26.09 -13.01 1.04
C PRO A 268 -25.83 -11.67 0.35
N THR A 269 -26.26 -10.55 0.95
CA THR A 269 -26.04 -9.20 0.38
C THR A 269 -24.84 -8.45 0.97
N GLY A 270 -24.03 -9.13 1.80
CA GLY A 270 -22.81 -8.58 2.40
C GLY A 270 -22.96 -8.15 3.86
N PRO A 271 -22.18 -7.15 4.33
CA PRO A 271 -21.92 -6.93 5.77
C PRO A 271 -23.11 -6.47 6.59
N GLY A 272 -24.23 -6.08 5.95
CA GLY A 272 -25.48 -5.75 6.65
C GLY A 272 -26.39 -6.94 6.88
N ASN A 273 -26.05 -8.14 6.42
CA ASN A 273 -26.85 -9.34 6.62
C ASN A 273 -26.09 -10.32 7.50
N ILE A 274 -26.80 -10.88 8.46
CA ILE A 274 -26.27 -11.88 9.39
C ILE A 274 -25.84 -13.12 8.59
N PRO A 275 -24.61 -13.63 8.80
CA PRO A 275 -24.16 -14.84 8.13
C PRO A 275 -24.95 -16.07 8.64
N PRO A 276 -25.13 -17.11 7.81
CA PRO A 276 -25.79 -18.34 8.24
C PRO A 276 -25.11 -19.02 9.44
N ALA A 277 -25.84 -19.81 10.23
CA ALA A 277 -25.31 -20.47 11.43
C ALA A 277 -24.12 -21.40 11.15
N TRP A 278 -24.06 -22.02 9.97
CA TRP A 278 -22.92 -22.86 9.56
C TRP A 278 -21.65 -22.06 9.27
N ALA A 279 -21.75 -20.74 9.05
CA ALA A 279 -20.60 -19.88 8.81
C ALA A 279 -19.86 -19.70 10.14
N THR A 280 -18.78 -20.45 10.30
CA THR A 280 -17.96 -20.44 11.52
C THR A 280 -16.51 -20.15 11.20
N VAL A 281 -15.73 -19.77 12.22
CA VAL A 281 -14.28 -19.60 12.09
C VAL A 281 -13.60 -20.93 11.77
N GLN A 282 -14.09 -22.03 12.33
CA GLN A 282 -13.61 -23.38 12.11
C GLN A 282 -13.79 -23.82 10.66
N LEU A 283 -14.97 -23.55 10.08
CA LEU A 283 -15.22 -23.80 8.66
C LEU A 283 -14.29 -22.94 7.78
N LEU A 284 -14.08 -21.67 8.14
CA LEU A 284 -13.15 -20.80 7.42
C LEU A 284 -11.71 -21.30 7.48
N ASP A 285 -11.22 -21.71 8.65
CA ASP A 285 -9.87 -22.26 8.81
C ASP A 285 -9.66 -23.50 7.94
N HIS A 286 -10.58 -24.47 8.04
CA HIS A 286 -10.54 -25.69 7.23
C HIS A 286 -10.55 -25.37 5.73
N ALA A 287 -11.51 -24.55 5.28
CA ALA A 287 -11.66 -24.20 3.88
C ALA A 287 -10.45 -23.41 3.33
N VAL A 288 -9.84 -22.53 4.13
CA VAL A 288 -8.62 -21.79 3.75
C VAL A 288 -7.44 -22.75 3.56
N ARG A 289 -7.21 -23.67 4.50
CA ARG A 289 -6.12 -24.66 4.41
C ARG A 289 -6.31 -25.59 3.22
N ALA A 290 -7.52 -26.10 3.01
CA ALA A 290 -7.86 -26.93 1.86
C ALA A 290 -7.68 -26.17 0.54
N ALA A 291 -8.20 -24.95 0.44
CA ALA A 291 -8.09 -24.13 -0.77
C ALA A 291 -6.63 -23.76 -1.10
N ALA A 292 -5.83 -23.40 -0.11
CA ALA A 292 -4.41 -23.11 -0.29
C ALA A 292 -3.66 -24.37 -0.77
N THR A 293 -3.92 -25.51 -0.14
CA THR A 293 -3.34 -26.82 -0.50
C THR A 293 -3.75 -27.27 -1.89
N ARG A 294 -4.96 -26.96 -2.36
CA ARG A 294 -5.46 -27.31 -3.71
C ARG A 294 -4.98 -26.35 -4.80
N THR A 295 -4.56 -25.13 -4.44
CA THR A 295 -4.29 -24.08 -5.43
C THR A 295 -3.02 -24.35 -6.24
N ARG A 296 -3.19 -24.47 -7.56
CA ARG A 296 -2.12 -24.69 -8.53
C ARG A 296 -2.33 -23.76 -9.73
N VAL A 297 -1.25 -23.20 -10.26
CA VAL A 297 -1.24 -22.42 -11.51
C VAL A 297 -0.19 -23.04 -12.42
N ARG A 298 -0.61 -23.45 -13.63
CA ARG A 298 0.31 -23.95 -14.65
C ARG A 298 0.96 -22.79 -15.38
N HIS A 299 2.22 -22.94 -15.72
CA HIS A 299 2.94 -22.05 -16.59
C HIS A 299 2.66 -22.45 -18.04
N GLU A 300 1.99 -21.57 -18.80
CA GLU A 300 1.68 -21.82 -20.20
C GLU A 300 2.94 -21.67 -21.07
N GLY A 301 3.16 -22.62 -22.00
CA GLY A 301 4.34 -22.60 -22.88
C GLY A 301 4.73 -23.89 -23.61
N GLN A 302 3.88 -24.90 -23.72
CA GLN A 302 4.05 -25.98 -24.72
C GLN A 302 2.78 -26.14 -25.57
N PRO A 303 2.89 -26.41 -26.88
CA PRO A 303 1.84 -27.11 -27.63
C PRO A 303 1.60 -28.47 -26.96
N GLN A 304 0.35 -28.93 -26.88
CA GLN A 304 0.07 -30.33 -26.56
C GLN A 304 0.87 -31.20 -27.52
N GLN A 305 1.78 -32.04 -27.01
CA GLN A 305 2.33 -33.10 -27.85
C GLN A 305 1.19 -34.05 -28.22
N PRO A 306 1.06 -34.45 -29.51
CA PRO A 306 0.19 -35.55 -29.90
C PRO A 306 0.62 -36.79 -29.11
N THR A 307 -0.35 -37.57 -28.68
CA THR A 307 -0.16 -38.88 -28.07
C THR A 307 0.59 -39.79 -29.04
N GLY A 308 1.92 -39.83 -28.94
CA GLY A 308 2.80 -40.68 -29.74
C GLY A 308 3.85 -41.27 -28.82
N ASN A 309 3.70 -42.56 -28.54
CA ASN A 309 4.56 -43.34 -27.68
C ASN A 309 5.96 -43.45 -28.30
N THR A 310 7.00 -42.93 -27.65
CA THR A 310 8.38 -43.35 -27.95
C THR A 310 9.19 -43.38 -26.65
N LEU A 311 9.47 -44.60 -26.21
CA LEU A 311 10.37 -44.93 -25.11
C LEU A 311 11.81 -44.61 -25.53
N GLY A 312 12.49 -43.72 -24.79
CA GLY A 312 13.92 -43.50 -24.95
C GLY A 312 14.44 -42.27 -24.21
N ALA A 313 15.42 -42.50 -23.32
CA ALA A 313 16.17 -41.54 -22.51
C ALA A 313 15.49 -40.97 -21.24
N ARG A 314 16.00 -41.45 -20.08
CA ARG A 314 15.82 -40.90 -18.72
C ARG A 314 16.41 -39.50 -18.60
N GLN A 315 15.86 -38.54 -19.33
CA GLN A 315 15.92 -37.14 -18.90
C GLN A 315 14.87 -37.01 -17.80
N VAL A 316 15.30 -36.75 -16.56
CA VAL A 316 14.39 -36.26 -15.52
C VAL A 316 13.90 -34.90 -16.03
N CYS A 317 12.86 -34.95 -16.86
CA CYS A 317 12.26 -33.78 -17.44
C CYS A 317 11.79 -32.92 -16.26
N ARG A 318 12.23 -31.66 -16.26
CA ARG A 318 11.83 -30.60 -15.33
C ARG A 318 10.33 -30.23 -15.49
N SER A 319 9.47 -31.20 -15.78
CA SER A 319 8.03 -31.09 -16.00
C SER A 319 7.29 -30.58 -14.76
N ASP A 320 7.85 -30.80 -13.57
CA ASP A 320 7.29 -30.36 -12.29
C ASP A 320 7.55 -28.87 -12.00
N ARG A 321 8.44 -28.21 -12.78
CA ARG A 321 8.74 -26.76 -12.66
C ARG A 321 7.77 -25.87 -13.43
N LEU A 322 6.67 -26.43 -13.92
CA LEU A 322 5.62 -25.71 -14.64
C LEU A 322 4.37 -25.49 -13.78
N VAL A 323 4.35 -25.90 -12.51
CA VAL A 323 3.20 -25.70 -11.63
C VAL A 323 3.59 -24.93 -10.39
N PHE A 324 3.04 -23.74 -10.23
CA PHE A 324 3.23 -22.92 -9.04
C PHE A 324 2.17 -23.24 -7.98
N ARG A 325 2.60 -23.21 -6.70
CA ARG A 325 1.77 -23.45 -5.51
C ARG A 325 2.20 -22.51 -4.38
N PHE A 326 1.38 -22.40 -3.33
CA PHE A 326 1.82 -21.80 -2.07
C PHE A 326 2.80 -22.71 -1.35
N GLY A 327 3.61 -22.13 -0.47
CA GLY A 327 4.49 -22.85 0.44
C GLY A 327 3.71 -23.62 1.52
N ARG A 328 4.44 -24.42 2.30
CA ARG A 328 3.86 -25.21 3.41
C ARG A 328 3.38 -24.34 4.57
N GLN A 329 4.01 -23.18 4.77
CA GLN A 329 3.68 -22.27 5.86
C GLN A 329 2.40 -21.48 5.51
N ILE A 330 1.28 -21.97 6.01
CA ILE A 330 -0.04 -21.35 5.97
C ILE A 330 -0.44 -21.06 7.41
N ASP A 331 -0.55 -19.78 7.75
CA ASP A 331 -0.99 -19.33 9.06
C ASP A 331 -2.41 -18.79 8.96
N VAL A 332 -3.28 -19.24 9.86
CA VAL A 332 -4.69 -18.84 9.92
C VAL A 332 -5.01 -18.58 11.38
N ARG A 333 -5.42 -17.35 11.69
CA ARG A 333 -5.74 -16.92 13.05
C ARG A 333 -7.13 -16.33 13.11
N ALA A 334 -7.93 -16.76 14.09
CA ALA A 334 -9.19 -16.11 14.38
C ALA A 334 -8.97 -14.64 14.78
N ILE A 335 -9.79 -13.73 14.26
CA ILE A 335 -9.77 -12.33 14.70
C ILE A 335 -10.89 -12.15 15.72
N ARG A 336 -10.56 -11.80 16.96
CA ARG A 336 -11.54 -11.48 18.02
C ARG A 336 -11.55 -9.98 18.27
N SER A 337 -12.68 -9.41 18.68
CA SER A 337 -12.77 -7.96 18.92
C SER A 337 -12.07 -7.46 20.21
N THR A 338 -11.48 -8.32 21.06
CA THR A 338 -10.93 -7.93 22.38
C THR A 338 -9.56 -8.56 22.74
N GLY A 339 -8.56 -7.71 23.02
CA GLY A 339 -7.31 -7.98 23.77
C GLY A 339 -6.13 -8.65 23.04
N PHE A 340 -4.91 -8.10 23.15
CA PHE A 340 -3.64 -8.74 22.73
C PHE A 340 -2.70 -8.84 23.95
N THR A 341 -2.42 -10.06 24.40
CA THR A 341 -1.18 -10.42 25.09
C THR A 341 -0.43 -11.38 24.17
N GLU A 342 0.90 -11.42 24.24
CA GLU A 342 1.71 -12.35 23.44
C GLU A 342 1.25 -13.80 23.72
N GLY A 343 0.81 -14.50 22.65
CA GLY A 343 0.14 -15.81 22.74
C GLY A 343 -1.40 -15.78 22.64
N GLY A 344 -2.02 -14.60 22.64
CA GLY A 344 -3.48 -14.41 22.60
C GLY A 344 -4.07 -14.08 21.20
N PRO A 345 -5.42 -14.06 21.08
CA PRO A 345 -6.14 -13.84 19.81
C PRO A 345 -5.90 -12.45 19.19
N VAL A 346 -5.98 -12.37 17.85
CA VAL A 346 -5.65 -11.16 17.08
C VAL A 346 -6.81 -10.15 17.10
N THR A 347 -6.56 -8.87 17.43
CA THR A 347 -7.61 -7.84 17.53
C THR A 347 -7.86 -7.05 16.26
N ASP A 348 -9.09 -6.53 16.08
CA ASP A 348 -9.48 -5.75 14.89
C ASP A 348 -8.57 -4.53 14.63
N ARG A 349 -8.20 -3.80 15.70
CA ARG A 349 -7.31 -2.63 15.62
C ARG A 349 -5.88 -3.00 15.23
N HIS A 350 -5.38 -4.12 15.78
CA HIS A 350 -4.05 -4.63 15.45
C HIS A 350 -3.99 -5.07 13.99
N VAL A 351 -4.97 -5.84 13.52
CA VAL A 351 -5.04 -6.28 12.11
C VAL A 351 -5.10 -5.09 11.15
N ALA A 352 -5.94 -4.10 11.44
CA ALA A 352 -6.03 -2.90 10.62
C ALA A 352 -4.71 -2.13 10.56
N GLY A 353 -4.03 -1.97 11.71
CA GLY A 353 -2.70 -1.35 11.79
C GLY A 353 -1.65 -2.13 11.02
N TYR A 354 -1.64 -3.46 11.16
CA TYR A 354 -0.75 -4.37 10.47
C TYR A 354 -0.93 -4.28 8.95
N ILE A 355 -2.14 -4.50 8.42
CA ILE A 355 -2.40 -4.40 6.97
C ILE A 355 -2.06 -3.01 6.42
N ALA A 356 -2.40 -1.95 7.16
CA ALA A 356 -2.11 -0.57 6.74
C ALA A 356 -0.61 -0.29 6.65
N LYS A 357 0.20 -0.79 7.62
CA LYS A 357 1.66 -0.70 7.61
C LYS A 357 2.21 -1.24 6.27
N TYR A 358 1.81 -2.45 5.89
CA TYR A 358 2.33 -3.12 4.70
C TYR A 358 1.79 -2.57 3.39
N ALA A 359 0.61 -1.95 3.39
CA ALA A 359 0.07 -1.32 2.20
C ALA A 359 0.94 -0.17 1.65
N THR A 360 1.84 0.38 2.48
CA THR A 360 2.80 1.42 2.09
C THR A 360 4.23 0.93 1.85
N LYS A 361 4.55 -0.33 2.21
CA LYS A 361 5.86 -0.90 1.94
C LYS A 361 5.98 -1.24 0.45
N GLY A 362 7.13 -0.88 -0.13
CA GLY A 362 7.52 -1.25 -1.48
C GLY A 362 8.44 -2.45 -1.50
N ALA A 363 8.83 -2.91 -2.69
CA ALA A 363 9.80 -3.99 -2.83
C ALA A 363 11.18 -3.52 -2.32
N GLU A 364 11.52 -2.26 -2.61
CA GLU A 364 12.78 -1.62 -2.27
C GLU A 364 13.06 -1.63 -0.76
N THR A 365 12.03 -1.46 0.06
CA THR A 365 12.18 -1.34 1.53
C THR A 365 12.60 -2.65 2.16
N THR A 366 12.12 -3.79 1.63
CA THR A 366 12.33 -5.10 2.28
C THR A 366 13.42 -5.92 1.61
N THR A 367 13.71 -5.67 0.32
CA THR A 367 14.61 -6.51 -0.48
C THR A 367 15.86 -5.76 -0.98
N GLY A 368 15.92 -4.44 -0.77
CA GLY A 368 16.96 -3.59 -1.32
C GLY A 368 16.93 -3.51 -2.86
N THR A 369 15.77 -3.78 -3.47
CA THR A 369 15.57 -3.63 -4.92
C THR A 369 15.18 -2.19 -5.31
N LEU A 370 14.91 -1.98 -6.60
CA LEU A 370 14.55 -0.67 -7.14
C LEU A 370 13.08 -0.33 -6.92
N ASP A 371 12.83 0.97 -6.74
CA ASP A 371 11.50 1.54 -6.60
C ASP A 371 10.98 2.16 -7.92
N ARG A 372 11.68 1.96 -9.04
CA ARG A 372 11.26 2.37 -10.39
C ARG A 372 11.57 1.32 -11.42
N ARG A 373 10.81 1.36 -12.51
CA ARG A 373 11.09 0.58 -13.71
C ARG A 373 12.45 0.94 -14.29
N LEU A 374 13.12 -0.08 -14.80
CA LEU A 374 14.33 0.02 -15.60
C LEU A 374 13.96 0.21 -17.06
N ARG A 375 14.62 1.14 -17.75
CA ARG A 375 14.58 1.22 -19.21
C ARG A 375 15.67 0.32 -19.79
N PHE A 376 16.87 0.38 -19.20
CA PHE A 376 18.05 -0.38 -19.59
C PHE A 376 18.63 -1.15 -18.39
N LEU A 377 19.19 -2.33 -18.66
CA LEU A 377 19.82 -3.15 -17.61
C LEU A 377 21.11 -2.50 -17.08
N ALA A 378 21.81 -1.74 -17.92
CA ALA A 378 23.00 -1.00 -17.54
C ALA A 378 22.77 0.03 -16.43
N GLU A 379 21.53 0.51 -16.22
CA GLU A 379 21.18 1.39 -15.11
C GLU A 379 21.51 0.77 -13.73
N LEU A 380 21.58 -0.57 -13.64
CA LEU A 380 21.91 -1.26 -12.39
C LEU A 380 23.30 -0.93 -11.85
N ALA A 381 24.26 -0.58 -12.70
CA ALA A 381 25.62 -0.23 -12.27
C ALA A 381 25.64 1.08 -11.46
N THR A 382 24.61 1.92 -11.59
CA THR A 382 24.50 3.22 -10.91
C THR A 382 23.65 3.15 -9.64
N HIS A 383 23.21 1.97 -9.25
CA HIS A 383 22.30 1.77 -8.14
C HIS A 383 22.90 0.89 -7.05
N ASP A 384 22.84 1.40 -5.83
CA ASP A 384 23.14 0.65 -4.63
C ASP A 384 21.97 -0.29 -4.32
N ILE A 385 22.10 -1.54 -4.77
CA ILE A 385 21.14 -2.63 -4.56
C ILE A 385 21.89 -3.88 -4.15
N THR A 386 21.21 -4.75 -3.39
CA THR A 386 21.80 -6.02 -2.95
C THR A 386 22.14 -6.92 -4.15
N ASP A 387 23.20 -7.73 -4.02
CA ASP A 387 23.58 -8.70 -5.05
C ASP A 387 22.45 -9.69 -5.36
N HIS A 388 21.70 -10.09 -4.34
CA HIS A 388 20.53 -10.94 -4.50
C HIS A 388 19.43 -10.27 -5.34
N ALA A 389 19.08 -9.02 -5.05
CA ALA A 389 18.11 -8.26 -5.85
C ALA A 389 18.63 -8.06 -7.28
N ARG A 390 19.92 -7.77 -7.46
CA ARG A 390 20.57 -7.65 -8.77
C ARG A 390 20.40 -8.95 -9.58
N ARG A 391 20.74 -10.11 -9.00
CA ARG A 391 20.58 -11.44 -9.63
C ARG A 391 19.11 -11.75 -9.98
N MET A 392 18.15 -11.40 -9.11
CA MET A 392 16.73 -11.54 -9.42
C MET A 392 16.29 -10.65 -10.60
N ILE A 393 16.74 -9.39 -10.64
CA ILE A 393 16.44 -8.46 -11.75
C ILE A 393 17.04 -8.99 -13.07
N HIS A 394 18.31 -9.40 -13.07
CA HIS A 394 18.95 -10.01 -14.25
C HIS A 394 18.18 -11.24 -14.72
N THR A 395 17.75 -12.10 -13.78
CA THR A 395 16.96 -13.27 -14.10
C THR A 395 15.62 -12.90 -14.72
N ALA A 396 14.91 -11.90 -14.19
CA ALA A 396 13.67 -11.41 -14.78
C ALA A 396 13.86 -10.87 -16.20
N TRP A 397 14.95 -10.15 -16.45
CA TRP A 397 15.32 -9.67 -17.79
C TRP A 397 15.65 -10.82 -18.75
N HIS A 398 16.47 -11.79 -18.32
CA HIS A 398 16.79 -12.96 -19.13
C HIS A 398 15.54 -13.79 -19.45
N LEU A 399 14.66 -14.01 -18.47
CA LEU A 399 13.40 -14.72 -18.71
C LEU A 399 12.49 -13.95 -19.68
N ALA A 400 12.53 -12.61 -19.68
CA ALA A 400 11.73 -11.79 -20.58
C ALA A 400 12.09 -11.95 -22.07
N THR A 401 13.29 -12.47 -22.40
CA THR A 401 13.69 -12.70 -23.81
C THR A 401 13.01 -13.92 -24.43
N LYS A 402 12.44 -14.81 -23.61
CA LYS A 402 11.83 -16.07 -24.05
C LYS A 402 10.36 -15.80 -24.43
N ARG A 403 9.98 -16.10 -25.68
CA ARG A 403 8.61 -15.88 -26.20
C ARG A 403 7.49 -16.45 -25.32
N ARG A 404 7.70 -17.60 -24.68
CA ARG A 404 6.73 -18.22 -23.76
C ARG A 404 6.40 -17.35 -22.53
N HIS A 405 7.26 -16.39 -22.16
CA HIS A 405 7.06 -15.49 -21.02
C HIS A 405 6.53 -14.10 -21.41
N THR A 406 6.24 -13.84 -22.68
CA THR A 406 5.82 -12.50 -23.16
C THR A 406 4.63 -11.96 -22.38
N HIS A 407 3.63 -12.81 -22.10
CA HIS A 407 2.43 -12.46 -21.35
C HIS A 407 2.70 -12.02 -19.89
N LEU A 408 3.85 -12.40 -19.32
CA LEU A 408 4.26 -12.03 -17.95
C LEU A 408 4.87 -10.64 -17.87
N ARG A 409 5.31 -10.06 -19.00
CA ARG A 409 5.93 -8.72 -19.09
C ARG A 409 7.07 -8.52 -18.10
N LEU A 410 7.92 -9.54 -17.90
CA LEU A 410 8.92 -9.58 -16.82
C LEU A 410 9.90 -8.40 -16.84
N ARG A 411 10.29 -7.89 -18.02
CA ARG A 411 11.13 -6.69 -18.14
C ARG A 411 10.50 -5.46 -17.48
N GLN A 412 9.19 -5.27 -17.66
CA GLN A 412 8.45 -4.16 -17.07
C GLN A 412 8.37 -4.25 -15.53
N TRP A 413 8.38 -5.48 -15.00
CA TRP A 413 8.21 -5.77 -13.57
C TRP A 413 9.50 -6.25 -12.89
N ALA A 414 10.65 -6.11 -13.55
CA ALA A 414 11.92 -6.59 -13.02
C ALA A 414 12.32 -5.88 -11.72
N HIS A 415 12.09 -4.56 -11.62
CA HIS A 415 12.24 -3.77 -10.39
C HIS A 415 11.35 -4.24 -9.23
N MET A 416 10.32 -5.01 -9.52
CA MET A 416 9.45 -5.66 -8.53
C MET A 416 9.73 -7.17 -8.45
N LEU A 417 10.93 -7.60 -8.86
CA LEU A 417 11.37 -9.00 -8.78
C LEU A 417 10.40 -9.97 -9.51
N GLY A 418 9.75 -9.49 -10.57
CA GLY A 418 8.76 -10.23 -11.37
C GLY A 418 7.31 -10.09 -10.90
N PHE A 419 7.04 -9.56 -9.71
CA PHE A 419 5.66 -9.39 -9.24
C PHE A 419 4.93 -8.31 -10.06
N ARG A 420 3.74 -8.66 -10.55
CA ARG A 420 2.94 -7.81 -11.47
C ARG A 420 1.52 -7.55 -10.98
N GLY A 421 1.26 -7.84 -9.71
CA GLY A 421 -0.08 -7.73 -9.10
C GLY A 421 -0.32 -6.42 -8.37
N HIS A 422 -1.58 -6.19 -8.02
CA HIS A 422 -1.94 -5.17 -7.05
C HIS A 422 -1.49 -5.58 -5.65
N PHE A 423 -0.78 -4.68 -4.96
CA PHE A 423 -0.35 -4.89 -3.58
C PHE A 423 -1.56 -5.03 -2.66
N SER A 424 -2.46 -4.05 -2.65
CA SER A 424 -3.69 -4.12 -1.86
C SER A 424 -4.92 -4.29 -2.75
N THR A 425 -5.82 -5.19 -2.37
CA THR A 425 -7.13 -5.38 -3.04
C THR A 425 -8.17 -5.77 -2.01
N ARG A 426 -9.43 -5.39 -2.25
CA ARG A 426 -10.57 -5.87 -1.47
C ARG A 426 -11.73 -6.26 -2.37
N THR A 427 -12.59 -7.12 -1.84
CA THR A 427 -13.91 -7.39 -2.42
C THR A 427 -14.83 -6.17 -2.27
N ARG A 428 -15.89 -6.11 -3.10
CA ARG A 428 -16.83 -4.97 -3.13
C ARG A 428 -17.54 -4.77 -1.79
N HIS A 429 -18.03 -5.86 -1.19
CA HIS A 429 -18.81 -5.86 0.07
C HIS A 429 -17.94 -5.81 1.35
N TYR A 430 -16.62 -5.85 1.24
CA TYR A 430 -15.77 -5.88 2.44
C TYR A 430 -15.95 -4.63 3.33
N SER A 431 -15.92 -3.44 2.73
CA SER A 431 -15.94 -2.14 3.41
C SER A 431 -16.17 -0.98 2.43
N THR A 432 -16.08 0.25 2.92
CA THR A 432 -16.08 1.52 2.18
C THR A 432 -14.93 1.65 1.16
N THR A 433 -14.94 2.68 0.33
CA THR A 433 -13.96 2.89 -0.75
C THR A 433 -12.94 3.97 -0.41
N LEU A 434 -11.72 3.85 -0.95
CA LEU A 434 -10.73 4.93 -0.86
C LEU A 434 -11.23 6.23 -1.49
N ALA A 435 -12.05 6.14 -2.55
CA ALA A 435 -12.66 7.31 -3.18
C ALA A 435 -13.61 8.03 -2.21
N ARG A 436 -14.45 7.28 -1.50
CA ARG A 436 -15.36 7.84 -0.48
C ARG A 436 -14.60 8.46 0.68
N LEU A 437 -13.57 7.79 1.20
CA LEU A 437 -12.72 8.34 2.27
C LEU A 437 -12.04 9.65 1.84
N ARG A 438 -11.60 9.76 0.58
CA ARG A 438 -11.05 11.01 0.03
C ARG A 438 -12.13 12.08 -0.10
N ALA A 439 -13.32 11.74 -0.60
CA ALA A 439 -14.44 12.66 -0.73
C ALA A 439 -14.88 13.22 0.63
N GLU A 440 -15.06 12.36 1.64
CA GLU A 440 -15.36 12.77 3.02
C GLU A 440 -14.30 13.72 3.57
N ARG A 441 -13.02 13.45 3.32
CA ARG A 441 -11.93 14.35 3.74
C ARG A 441 -11.96 15.68 3.02
N THR A 442 -12.26 15.70 1.73
CA THR A 442 -12.39 16.94 0.95
C THR A 442 -13.58 17.76 1.43
N ALA A 443 -14.74 17.13 1.66
CA ALA A 443 -15.92 17.79 2.22
C ALA A 443 -15.62 18.37 3.61
N TRP A 444 -14.96 17.61 4.49
CA TRP A 444 -14.57 18.11 5.81
C TRP A 444 -13.62 19.32 5.73
N ARG A 445 -12.67 19.33 4.79
CA ARG A 445 -11.76 20.48 4.59
C ARG A 445 -12.45 21.71 4.00
N THR A 446 -13.44 21.51 3.15
CA THR A 446 -14.14 22.61 2.45
C THR A 446 -15.28 23.19 3.27
N GLY A 447 -15.87 22.39 4.16
CA GLY A 447 -16.89 22.83 5.12
C GLY A 447 -16.32 23.41 6.43
N GLN A 448 -15.00 23.45 6.61
CA GLN A 448 -14.39 24.19 7.70
C GLN A 448 -14.22 25.66 7.28
N PRO A 449 -14.83 26.63 8.00
CA PRO A 449 -14.52 28.03 7.77
C PRO A 449 -13.03 28.26 8.04
N ASP A 450 -12.34 28.93 7.10
CA ASP A 450 -10.95 29.34 7.29
C ASP A 450 -10.87 30.15 8.59
N THR A 451 -10.25 29.59 9.63
CA THR A 451 -10.08 30.27 10.94
C THR A 451 -9.11 31.46 10.84
N GLN A 452 -8.78 31.93 9.64
CA GLN A 452 -7.85 33.02 9.38
C GLN A 452 -8.29 33.98 8.27
N THR A 453 -9.58 34.00 7.91
CA THR A 453 -10.14 35.07 7.07
C THR A 453 -10.86 36.06 8.00
N PRO A 454 -10.36 37.29 8.20
CA PRO A 454 -11.16 38.33 8.84
C PRO A 454 -12.43 38.54 8.01
N ALA A 455 -13.59 38.53 8.66
CA ALA A 455 -14.85 38.84 8.02
C ALA A 455 -14.77 40.23 7.36
N PRO A 456 -15.32 40.43 6.15
CA PRO A 456 -15.48 41.77 5.61
C PRO A 456 -16.42 42.54 6.54
N ALA A 457 -16.07 43.80 6.83
CA ALA A 457 -16.89 44.69 7.65
C ALA A 457 -18.27 44.85 7.01
N SER A 458 -19.32 44.54 7.78
CA SER A 458 -20.71 44.75 7.38
C SER A 458 -20.94 46.23 7.10
N ALA A 459 -21.38 46.54 5.87
CA ALA A 459 -21.89 47.85 5.54
C ALA A 459 -23.20 48.10 6.32
N GLU A 460 -23.23 49.21 7.05
CA GLU A 460 -24.40 49.70 7.77
C GLU A 460 -25.56 49.96 6.80
N GLN A 461 -26.71 49.35 7.08
CA GLN A 461 -27.98 49.66 6.43
C GLN A 461 -28.57 50.90 7.09
N GLN A 462 -28.66 52.00 6.35
CA GLN A 462 -29.55 53.11 6.70
C GLN A 462 -30.97 52.77 6.25
N ALA A 463 -31.88 52.84 7.22
CA ALA A 463 -33.31 52.67 7.06
C ALA A 463 -33.95 53.84 6.28
N GLY A 464 -34.93 53.51 5.45
CA GLY A 464 -35.84 54.46 4.82
C GLY A 464 -37.18 53.77 4.56
N GLN A 465 -38.12 53.94 5.48
CA GLN A 465 -39.54 53.60 5.36
C GLN A 465 -40.20 54.31 4.16
N THR A 466 -41.16 53.67 3.51
CA THR A 466 -42.54 54.21 3.38
C THR A 466 -43.51 53.16 2.83
N ASP A 467 -44.72 53.25 3.36
CA ASP A 467 -45.89 52.38 3.25
C ASP A 467 -46.51 52.22 1.86
N GLY A 468 -47.32 51.17 1.72
CA GLY A 468 -48.44 51.16 0.77
C GLY A 468 -48.80 49.80 0.17
N SER A 469 -49.59 48.98 0.88
CA SER A 469 -50.64 48.14 0.25
C SER A 469 -51.92 49.01 0.15
N PRO A 470 -52.94 48.74 -0.72
CA PRO A 470 -53.56 47.40 -0.85
C PRO A 470 -54.41 47.08 -2.13
N VAL A 471 -55.01 45.86 -2.15
CA VAL A 471 -56.31 45.43 -2.78
C VAL A 471 -56.41 45.43 -4.34
N GLY A 472 -57.06 44.50 -5.05
CA GLY A 472 -57.88 43.33 -4.72
C GLY A 472 -58.51 42.66 -5.96
N ASP A 473 -59.08 41.48 -5.74
CA ASP A 473 -60.19 40.77 -6.41
C ASP A 473 -60.51 40.95 -7.90
N ARG A 474 -60.59 39.83 -8.65
CA ARG A 474 -61.89 39.16 -8.95
C ARG A 474 -61.77 37.90 -9.82
N ALA A 475 -62.73 37.02 -9.56
CA ALA A 475 -62.96 35.69 -10.13
C ALA A 475 -63.74 35.69 -11.46
N GLY A 476 -63.73 34.54 -12.14
CA GLY A 476 -64.65 34.18 -13.22
C GLY A 476 -64.53 32.72 -13.67
N HIS A 477 -65.42 31.85 -13.16
CA HIS A 477 -65.73 30.49 -13.66
C HIS A 477 -66.50 30.58 -15.02
N SER A 478 -66.70 29.57 -15.88
CA SER A 478 -67.16 28.17 -15.68
C SER A 478 -67.12 27.35 -17.01
N ALA A 479 -66.97 26.02 -16.86
CA ALA A 479 -67.67 24.90 -17.56
C ALA A 479 -67.48 24.70 -19.10
N ASP A 480 -67.46 23.50 -19.71
CA ASP A 480 -67.89 22.16 -19.29
C ASP A 480 -67.40 21.05 -20.29
N ARG A 481 -67.24 19.80 -19.79
CA ARG A 481 -67.43 18.46 -20.45
C ARG A 481 -66.55 18.02 -21.66
N ALA A 482 -66.02 16.79 -21.78
CA ALA A 482 -66.11 15.55 -20.99
C ALA A 482 -65.03 14.49 -21.39
N ALA A 483 -64.75 13.59 -20.42
CA ALA A 483 -64.38 12.16 -20.44
C ALA A 483 -63.09 11.59 -21.12
N GLY A 484 -62.31 10.82 -20.33
CA GLY A 484 -61.67 9.58 -20.82
C GLY A 484 -60.15 9.35 -20.63
N HIS A 485 -59.70 9.18 -19.37
CA HIS A 485 -58.57 8.34 -18.91
C HIS A 485 -57.14 8.40 -19.54
N ARG A 486 -56.24 8.92 -18.68
CA ARG A 486 -54.90 8.41 -18.29
C ARG A 486 -53.77 8.38 -19.32
N ASN A 487 -53.00 9.47 -19.34
CA ASN A 487 -51.55 9.42 -19.54
C ASN A 487 -50.87 10.36 -18.54
N ILE A 488 -50.12 9.77 -17.59
CA ILE A 488 -49.22 10.49 -16.70
C ILE A 488 -48.02 10.91 -17.56
N VAL A 489 -48.08 12.11 -18.11
CA VAL A 489 -46.94 12.79 -18.73
C VAL A 489 -46.37 13.76 -17.71
N GLY A 490 -45.08 13.58 -17.42
CA GLY A 490 -44.18 14.72 -17.25
C GLY A 490 -44.14 15.36 -15.87
N GLN A 491 -44.00 14.58 -14.80
CA GLN A 491 -43.41 15.11 -13.57
C GLN A 491 -41.89 15.23 -13.79
N ARG A 492 -41.46 16.31 -14.46
CA ARG A 492 -40.06 16.74 -14.50
C ARG A 492 -39.63 17.09 -13.08
N VAL A 493 -39.12 16.10 -12.36
CA VAL A 493 -38.22 16.35 -11.24
C VAL A 493 -36.93 16.87 -11.88
N GLY A 494 -36.74 18.20 -11.86
CA GLY A 494 -35.48 18.81 -12.25
C GLY A 494 -34.39 18.33 -11.30
N SER A 495 -33.58 17.37 -11.75
CA SER A 495 -32.33 17.06 -11.07
C SER A 495 -31.33 18.11 -11.51
N ASP A 496 -30.94 19.00 -10.60
CA ASP A 496 -29.78 19.89 -10.73
C ASP A 496 -28.54 19.03 -11.02
N THR A 497 -28.30 18.78 -12.30
CA THR A 497 -27.24 17.90 -12.77
C THR A 497 -26.11 18.78 -13.23
N THR A 498 -25.09 18.98 -12.41
CA THR A 498 -23.91 19.76 -12.83
C THR A 498 -23.08 18.97 -13.86
N LEU A 499 -22.92 19.51 -15.07
CA LEU A 499 -21.96 19.01 -16.06
C LEU A 499 -20.58 19.64 -15.78
N VAL A 500 -19.53 18.83 -15.72
CA VAL A 500 -18.16 19.30 -15.51
C VAL A 500 -17.33 19.01 -16.75
N ILE A 501 -16.88 20.06 -17.43
CA ILE A 501 -15.94 19.99 -18.55
C ILE A 501 -14.57 20.42 -18.05
N SER A 502 -13.53 19.65 -18.33
CA SER A 502 -12.18 20.00 -17.89
C SER A 502 -11.12 19.56 -18.88
N HIS A 503 -10.13 20.41 -19.09
CA HIS A 503 -8.95 20.13 -19.89
C HIS A 503 -7.71 20.34 -19.02
N TRP A 504 -6.89 19.29 -18.87
CA TRP A 504 -5.68 19.31 -18.05
C TRP A 504 -4.51 18.73 -18.82
N GLN A 505 -3.39 19.44 -18.84
CA GLN A 505 -2.12 19.01 -19.40
C GLN A 505 -1.11 18.79 -18.27
N TYR A 506 -0.33 17.71 -18.40
CA TYR A 506 0.74 17.42 -17.45
C TYR A 506 1.93 18.35 -17.71
N ALA A 507 2.22 19.23 -16.75
CA ALA A 507 3.31 20.20 -16.84
C ALA A 507 4.60 19.71 -16.15
N GLY A 508 4.51 18.74 -15.24
CA GLY A 508 5.68 18.15 -14.60
C GLY A 508 5.41 17.46 -13.26
N THR A 509 6.48 16.91 -12.69
CA THR A 509 6.50 16.33 -11.35
C THR A 509 7.54 17.06 -10.52
N GLY A 510 7.24 17.32 -9.25
CA GLY A 510 8.08 18.11 -8.35
C GLY A 510 7.75 19.59 -8.40
N LEU A 511 8.17 20.32 -7.38
CA LEU A 511 8.07 21.78 -7.36
C LEU A 511 9.16 22.41 -8.23
N LEU A 512 8.90 23.61 -8.74
CA LEU A 512 9.97 24.43 -9.33
C LEU A 512 10.95 24.85 -8.21
N PRO A 513 12.23 25.14 -8.51
CA PRO A 513 13.26 25.38 -7.50
C PRO A 513 12.89 26.43 -6.44
N GLU A 514 12.29 27.56 -6.84
CA GLU A 514 11.83 28.58 -5.88
C GLU A 514 10.67 28.11 -5.00
N LEU A 515 9.74 27.31 -5.54
CA LEU A 515 8.62 26.76 -4.79
C LEU A 515 9.09 25.66 -3.82
N GLU A 516 10.08 24.87 -4.22
CA GLU A 516 10.71 23.87 -3.37
C GLU A 516 11.44 24.53 -2.19
N HIS A 517 12.19 25.60 -2.45
CA HIS A 517 12.84 26.39 -1.39
C HIS A 517 11.83 26.95 -0.39
N LEU A 518 10.72 27.52 -0.87
CA LEU A 518 9.62 27.98 -0.02
C LEU A 518 9.00 26.84 0.79
N ALA A 519 8.75 25.68 0.17
CA ALA A 519 8.21 24.51 0.85
C ALA A 519 9.13 24.01 1.98
N ASN A 520 10.45 24.03 1.75
CA ASN A 520 11.45 23.68 2.76
C ASN A 520 11.43 24.66 3.95
N LEU A 521 11.35 25.97 3.69
CA LEU A 521 11.22 26.99 4.75
C LEU A 521 9.94 26.82 5.57
N LEU A 522 8.80 26.55 4.92
CA LEU A 522 7.52 26.29 5.59
C LEU A 522 7.54 25.00 6.43
N THR A 523 8.38 24.04 6.07
CA THR A 523 8.56 22.78 6.81
C THR A 523 9.46 22.99 8.02
N ALA A 524 10.60 23.67 7.85
CA ALA A 524 11.49 24.01 8.95
C ALA A 524 10.78 24.83 10.05
N ARG A 525 10.00 25.86 9.66
CA ARG A 525 9.22 26.68 10.62
C ARG A 525 8.19 25.87 11.42
N ARG A 526 7.66 24.77 10.84
CA ARG A 526 6.75 23.86 11.55
C ARG A 526 7.47 22.99 12.57
N GLN A 527 8.71 22.59 12.29
CA GLN A 527 9.55 21.79 13.19
C GLN A 527 10.07 22.63 14.37
N THR A 528 10.34 23.92 14.16
CA THR A 528 10.83 24.83 15.21
C THR A 528 9.73 25.42 16.09
N ARG A 529 8.45 25.18 15.78
CA ARG A 529 7.33 25.60 16.65
C ARG A 529 7.21 24.59 17.80
N PRO A 530 7.38 24.99 19.08
CA PRO A 530 7.25 24.05 20.19
C PRO A 530 5.87 23.40 20.15
N LYS A 531 5.82 22.07 20.33
CA LYS A 531 4.56 21.35 20.48
C LYS A 531 3.82 21.97 21.67
N GLN A 532 2.73 22.65 21.38
CA GLN A 532 1.81 23.15 22.40
C GLN A 532 1.39 21.94 23.24
N PRO A 533 1.59 21.94 24.57
CA PRO A 533 1.25 20.79 25.39
C PRO A 533 -0.25 20.53 25.22
N THR A 534 -0.58 19.33 24.76
CA THR A 534 -1.95 18.81 24.77
C THR A 534 -2.48 18.97 26.19
N ARG A 535 -3.45 19.86 26.40
CA ARG A 535 -4.21 19.96 27.65
C ARG A 535 -4.89 18.61 27.89
N THR A 536 -4.26 17.75 28.67
CA THR A 536 -4.89 16.63 29.35
C THR A 536 -5.90 17.25 30.32
N ARG A 537 -7.20 17.11 30.00
CA ARG A 537 -8.27 17.28 30.98
C ARG A 537 -8.07 16.21 32.07
N PRO A 538 -7.99 16.55 33.37
CA PRO A 538 -7.96 15.55 34.42
C PRO A 538 -9.33 14.88 34.48
N SER A 539 -9.35 13.56 34.32
CA SER A 539 -10.52 12.75 34.66
C SER A 539 -10.71 12.80 36.18
N LYS A 540 -11.84 13.34 36.63
CA LYS A 540 -12.35 13.12 37.98
C LYS A 540 -12.59 11.61 38.13
N HIS A 541 -11.86 10.96 39.02
CA HIS A 541 -12.25 9.66 39.58
C HIS A 541 -12.90 9.92 40.93
N SER A 542 -14.10 9.41 41.06
CA SER A 542 -14.97 9.40 42.23
C SER A 542 -14.70 8.15 43.08
N GLY A 543 -14.66 8.32 44.41
CA GLY A 543 -14.81 7.29 45.45
C GLY A 543 -13.61 6.34 45.61
N ASP A 544 -13.22 5.89 46.79
CA ASP A 544 -13.79 6.01 48.12
C ASP A 544 -12.71 5.72 49.18
N HIS A 545 -13.02 6.19 50.39
CA HIS A 545 -12.25 6.07 51.61
C HIS A 545 -12.07 4.64 52.13
N ALA A 546 -10.88 4.41 52.73
CA ALA A 546 -10.55 3.61 53.93
C ALA A 546 -9.13 3.08 53.70
N GLY A 547 -8.12 3.20 54.55
CA GLY A 547 -7.96 3.58 55.95
C GLY A 547 -6.54 3.10 56.32
N HIS A 548 -5.85 3.85 57.18
CA HIS A 548 -4.82 3.42 58.16
C HIS A 548 -4.16 2.03 57.97
N SER A 549 -2.85 1.81 58.05
CA SER A 549 -1.73 2.52 58.67
C SER A 549 -0.44 1.71 58.43
N VAL A 550 0.69 2.41 58.36
CA VAL A 550 2.02 2.08 58.93
C VAL A 550 2.61 0.66 58.74
N GLY A 551 3.80 0.59 58.14
CA GLY A 551 4.69 -0.57 58.30
C GLY A 551 5.78 -0.73 57.24
N HIS A 552 6.80 0.11 57.29
CA HIS A 552 8.15 -0.19 56.77
C HIS A 552 9.01 -0.57 58.00
N PRO A 553 10.21 -1.18 57.92
CA PRO A 553 10.98 -1.55 56.71
C PRO A 553 11.92 -2.81 56.86
N ILE A 554 12.76 -3.04 55.83
CA ILE A 554 14.12 -3.68 55.80
C ILE A 554 14.27 -5.20 56.04
N GLY A 555 14.99 -5.87 55.12
CA GLY A 555 15.88 -6.99 55.48
C GLY A 555 16.06 -8.08 54.42
N HIS A 556 16.87 -7.84 53.38
CA HIS A 556 17.71 -8.90 52.76
C HIS A 556 18.90 -9.20 53.69
N PRO A 557 19.77 -10.22 53.46
CA PRO A 557 19.73 -11.39 52.55
C PRO A 557 20.13 -12.72 53.27
N THR A 558 19.98 -13.86 52.59
CA THR A 558 20.94 -15.00 52.63
C THR A 558 20.51 -16.13 51.68
N ASP A 559 21.30 -16.34 50.62
CA ASP A 559 21.53 -17.67 50.01
C ASP A 559 22.62 -18.38 50.85
N PRO A 560 22.75 -19.72 50.91
CA PRO A 560 22.92 -20.55 49.70
C PRO A 560 22.39 -22.01 49.72
N LEU A 561 22.18 -22.53 48.49
CA LEU A 561 22.49 -23.86 47.95
C LEU A 561 22.42 -25.10 48.89
N THR A 562 21.61 -26.11 48.50
CA THR A 562 22.12 -27.41 48.00
C THR A 562 21.01 -28.40 47.59
N SER A 563 21.32 -29.17 46.54
CA SER A 563 20.90 -30.57 46.29
C SER A 563 19.48 -30.90 45.80
N ALA A 564 19.41 -31.10 44.48
CA ALA A 564 18.97 -32.32 43.78
C ALA A 564 17.80 -33.16 44.35
N ALA A 565 16.72 -33.32 43.56
CA ALA A 565 16.36 -34.56 42.86
C ALA A 565 14.84 -34.69 42.56
N ARG A 566 14.55 -34.90 41.27
CA ARG A 566 13.48 -35.71 40.66
C ARG A 566 12.06 -35.80 41.28
N ALA A 567 11.12 -35.35 40.45
CA ALA A 567 9.99 -36.11 39.87
C ALA A 567 8.89 -36.70 40.78
N GLY A 568 7.73 -36.03 40.75
CA GLY A 568 6.45 -36.62 40.34
C GLY A 568 5.63 -37.37 41.40
N ALA A 569 4.51 -36.79 41.83
CA ALA A 569 3.16 -37.15 41.35
C ALA A 569 2.05 -36.77 42.36
N ILE A 570 0.86 -36.52 41.80
CA ILE A 570 -0.50 -36.58 42.37
C ILE A 570 -1.08 -35.27 42.97
N ALA A 571 -2.27 -34.96 42.44
CA ALA A 571 -3.28 -33.93 42.74
C ALA A 571 -3.12 -32.58 42.03
#